data_AF-A0A4Q4T820-F1
#
_entry.id   AF-A0A4Q4T820-F1
#
_cell.length_a   1.000
_cell.length_b   1.000
_cell.length_c   1.000
_cell.angle_alpha   90.00
_cell.angle_beta   90.00
_cell.angle_gamma   90.00
#
_symmetry.space_group_name_H-M   'P 1'
#
loop_
_entity.id
_entity.type
_entity.pdbx_description
1 polymer ?
#
loop_
_entity_poly.entity_id
_entity_poly.type
_entity_poly.pdbx_seq_one_letter_code
_entity_poly.pdbx_strand_id
1 'polypeptide(L)'
;MASTIAELVGVDQVTPGKDEYASTSLPIRMGNAAPIAYGGCAISVAVHAAAKTVPTTHKVYSVVGHFHGPASLERKFKCIVTRTRDTRTFATRRVRVTQLQRQPDGSERERTCAELIADFHASEAEETLMTYAAPPWQPGGYAPPHDSPSRQTLSDELVRAGQMEPKLAGAFAAMFSAQERFFDLRFCRAGMSGQNLGVAKRTPTDQDALPIPARTSAEWYRVRGGRSPRDHGERSAAVAFLMDGGLSFLPLVHDHLGFEDAGAVSSLDFALRFFVPDVDLGEWHLRERITHAAGVGRSYSESRLFDERGRLVVSMTQQSILRPLPKKARPAL
;
A
#
# COMPACT_ATOMS: atom_id res chain seq x y z
N MET A 1 14.15 5.69 -13.41
CA MET A 1 13.03 5.44 -12.46
C MET A 1 11.86 4.89 -13.25
N ALA A 2 11.10 3.96 -12.69
CA ALA A 2 9.89 3.45 -13.34
C ALA A 2 8.93 4.59 -13.72
N SER A 3 8.44 4.55 -14.96
CA SER A 3 7.48 5.49 -15.52
C SER A 3 6.04 5.00 -15.37
N THR A 4 5.84 3.68 -15.31
CA THR A 4 4.54 3.04 -15.12
C THR A 4 4.52 2.11 -13.90
N ILE A 5 3.33 1.76 -13.43
CA ILE A 5 3.19 0.78 -12.34
C ILE A 5 3.68 -0.60 -12.76
N ALA A 6 3.46 -1.01 -14.01
CA ALA A 6 3.93 -2.28 -14.55
C ALA A 6 5.47 -2.37 -14.52
N GLU A 7 6.17 -1.29 -14.92
CA GLU A 7 7.62 -1.20 -14.82
C GLU A 7 8.12 -1.24 -13.37
N LEU A 8 7.36 -0.71 -12.42
CA LEU A 8 7.77 -0.70 -11.01
C LEU A 8 7.66 -2.08 -10.37
N VAL A 9 6.57 -2.80 -10.67
CA VAL A 9 6.28 -4.11 -10.07
C VAL A 9 6.85 -5.30 -10.86
N GLY A 10 7.41 -5.03 -12.04
CA GLY A 10 8.01 -6.01 -12.92
C GLY A 10 9.15 -6.80 -12.28
N VAL A 11 9.28 -8.06 -12.66
CA VAL A 11 10.40 -8.93 -12.28
C VAL A 11 10.91 -9.75 -13.45
N ASP A 12 12.23 -9.92 -13.51
CA ASP A 12 12.94 -10.77 -14.49
C ASP A 12 13.56 -11.97 -13.79
N GLN A 13 13.52 -13.15 -14.43
CA GLN A 13 14.20 -14.34 -13.90
C GLN A 13 15.72 -14.14 -13.98
N VAL A 14 16.43 -14.30 -12.86
CA VAL A 14 17.87 -14.02 -12.77
C VAL A 14 18.70 -15.26 -13.07
N THR A 15 18.18 -16.44 -12.76
CA THR A 15 18.86 -17.71 -13.00
C THR A 15 17.94 -18.66 -13.74
N PRO A 16 18.25 -19.02 -14.99
CA PRO A 16 17.45 -19.97 -15.76
C PRO A 16 17.23 -21.28 -14.99
N GLY A 17 15.99 -21.77 -14.98
CA GLY A 17 15.61 -23.01 -14.29
C GLY A 17 15.51 -22.91 -12.76
N LYS A 18 15.76 -21.75 -12.16
CA LYS A 18 15.53 -21.49 -10.74
C LYS A 18 14.40 -20.48 -10.54
N ASP A 19 13.65 -20.63 -9.47
CA ASP A 19 12.62 -19.65 -9.08
C ASP A 19 13.25 -18.43 -8.36
N GLU A 20 14.24 -17.80 -9.01
CA GLU A 20 14.94 -16.59 -8.55
C GLU A 20 14.67 -15.43 -9.52
N TYR A 21 14.15 -14.33 -8.99
CA TYR A 21 13.72 -13.16 -9.77
C TYR A 21 14.34 -11.87 -9.23
N ALA A 22 14.56 -10.87 -10.08
CA ALA A 22 14.99 -9.53 -9.68
C ALA A 22 13.99 -8.49 -10.15
N SER A 23 13.79 -7.43 -9.36
CA SER A 23 12.96 -6.31 -9.79
C SER A 23 13.54 -5.64 -11.03
N THR A 24 12.69 -5.31 -11.99
CA THR A 24 13.08 -4.59 -13.22
C THR A 24 13.54 -3.17 -12.89
N SER A 25 12.92 -2.57 -11.87
CA SER A 25 13.19 -1.20 -11.40
C SER A 25 13.79 -1.16 -9.99
N LEU A 26 14.47 -0.05 -9.68
CA LEU A 26 14.81 0.32 -8.29
C LEU A 26 13.52 0.67 -7.53
N PRO A 27 13.45 0.34 -6.23
CA PRO A 27 12.31 0.75 -5.42
C PRO A 27 12.27 2.26 -5.23
N ILE A 28 11.09 2.77 -4.93
CA ILE A 28 10.86 4.19 -4.71
C ILE A 28 10.62 4.49 -3.23
N ARG A 29 10.80 5.75 -2.84
CA ARG A 29 10.39 6.27 -1.54
C ARG A 29 8.94 6.77 -1.62
N MET A 30 8.14 6.52 -0.58
CA MET A 30 6.81 7.09 -0.44
C MET A 30 6.43 7.18 1.04
N GLY A 31 5.91 8.34 1.47
CA GLY A 31 5.37 8.51 2.81
C GLY A 31 6.35 8.24 3.97
N ASN A 32 7.63 8.61 3.82
CA ASN A 32 8.61 8.52 4.91
C ASN A 32 9.65 9.65 4.78
N ALA A 33 10.12 10.17 5.92
CA ALA A 33 11.19 11.16 5.97
C ALA A 33 12.57 10.52 5.73
N ALA A 34 12.77 9.27 6.18
CA ALA A 34 14.00 8.53 5.94
C ALA A 34 14.13 8.11 4.46
N PRO A 35 15.35 8.03 3.91
CA PRO A 35 15.60 7.64 2.52
C PRO A 35 15.53 6.11 2.35
N ILE A 36 14.38 5.52 2.69
CA ILE A 36 14.14 4.08 2.63
C ILE A 36 13.05 3.76 1.61
N ALA A 37 13.15 2.56 1.04
CA ALA A 37 12.16 2.05 0.10
C ALA A 37 10.77 1.90 0.75
N TYR A 38 9.75 2.22 -0.03
CA TYR A 38 8.35 1.97 0.31
C TYR A 38 8.07 0.45 0.36
N GLY A 39 7.39 0.01 1.43
CA GLY A 39 7.10 -1.40 1.70
C GLY A 39 6.35 -2.08 0.56
N GLY A 40 5.38 -1.39 -0.03
CA GLY A 40 4.61 -1.89 -1.17
C GLY A 40 5.46 -2.28 -2.38
N CYS A 41 6.66 -1.69 -2.58
CA CYS A 41 7.60 -2.16 -3.60
C CYS A 41 8.11 -3.58 -3.32
N ALA A 42 8.38 -3.93 -2.06
CA ALA A 42 8.84 -5.26 -1.68
C ALA A 42 7.70 -6.29 -1.78
N ILE A 43 6.49 -5.92 -1.34
CA ILE A 43 5.31 -6.80 -1.46
C ILE A 43 5.00 -7.05 -2.93
N SER A 44 4.94 -6.01 -3.77
CA SER A 44 4.55 -6.15 -5.17
C SER A 44 5.48 -7.05 -5.97
N VAL A 45 6.80 -6.87 -5.85
CA VAL A 45 7.76 -7.70 -6.60
C VAL A 45 7.74 -9.16 -6.12
N ALA A 46 7.48 -9.39 -4.83
CA ALA A 46 7.34 -10.73 -4.29
C ALA A 46 6.06 -11.44 -4.78
N VAL A 47 4.93 -10.72 -4.83
CA VAL A 47 3.67 -11.22 -5.41
C VAL A 47 3.86 -11.56 -6.89
N HIS A 48 4.49 -10.68 -7.67
CA HIS A 48 4.77 -10.94 -9.07
C HIS A 48 5.71 -12.15 -9.25
N ALA A 49 6.80 -12.23 -8.47
CA ALA A 49 7.72 -13.37 -8.52
C ALA A 49 7.03 -14.68 -8.16
N ALA A 50 6.15 -14.70 -7.15
CA ALA A 50 5.34 -15.88 -6.84
C ALA A 50 4.42 -16.25 -8.02
N ALA A 51 3.74 -15.27 -8.62
CA ALA A 51 2.84 -15.49 -9.75
C ALA A 51 3.55 -16.06 -10.99
N LYS A 52 4.83 -15.71 -11.23
CA LYS A 52 5.65 -16.30 -12.31
C LYS A 52 5.89 -17.80 -12.16
N THR A 53 5.65 -18.37 -10.98
CA THR A 53 5.95 -19.78 -10.65
C THR A 53 4.70 -20.66 -10.57
N VAL A 54 3.51 -20.13 -10.86
CA VAL A 54 2.24 -20.87 -10.89
C VAL A 54 1.62 -20.84 -12.29
N PRO A 55 0.74 -21.80 -12.64
CA PRO A 55 -0.03 -21.73 -13.87
C PRO A 55 -0.87 -20.44 -13.93
N THR A 56 -1.10 -19.89 -15.12
CA THR A 56 -1.88 -18.64 -15.31
C THR A 56 -3.35 -18.75 -14.87
N THR A 57 -3.85 -19.99 -14.73
CA THR A 57 -5.18 -20.30 -14.17
C THR A 57 -5.24 -20.06 -12.67
N HIS A 58 -4.10 -20.10 -11.96
CA HIS A 58 -4.04 -19.92 -10.52
C HIS A 58 -3.94 -18.43 -10.18
N LYS A 59 -4.95 -17.93 -9.47
CA LYS A 59 -5.10 -16.52 -9.08
C LYS A 59 -4.79 -16.37 -7.61
N VAL A 60 -4.07 -15.31 -7.24
CA VAL A 60 -3.73 -15.07 -5.83
C VAL A 60 -5.00 -14.76 -5.05
N TYR A 61 -5.16 -15.35 -3.86
CA TYR A 61 -6.28 -15.04 -2.96
C TYR A 61 -5.82 -14.59 -1.57
N SER A 62 -4.60 -14.93 -1.17
CA SER A 62 -4.04 -14.58 0.14
C SER A 62 -2.55 -14.30 0.02
N VAL A 63 -2.12 -13.21 0.66
CA VAL A 63 -0.69 -12.91 0.88
C VAL A 63 -0.52 -12.49 2.33
N VAL A 64 0.41 -13.10 3.05
CA VAL A 64 0.77 -12.72 4.43
C VAL A 64 2.27 -12.63 4.57
N GLY A 65 2.78 -11.64 5.31
CA GLY A 65 4.22 -11.47 5.43
C GLY A 65 4.68 -10.49 6.48
N HIS A 66 6.00 -10.42 6.64
CA HIS A 66 6.68 -9.56 7.60
C HIS A 66 7.78 -8.76 6.91
N PHE A 67 7.98 -7.52 7.37
CA PHE A 67 9.13 -6.69 7.04
C PHE A 67 10.24 -6.91 8.08
N HIS A 68 11.45 -7.21 7.61
CA HIS A 68 12.63 -7.44 8.45
C HIS A 68 13.53 -6.21 8.58
N GLY A 69 13.16 -5.10 7.93
CA GLY A 69 13.69 -3.76 8.17
C GLY A 69 13.86 -2.96 6.87
N PRO A 70 14.50 -1.78 6.95
CA PRO A 70 14.52 -0.84 5.83
C PRO A 70 15.25 -1.41 4.61
N ALA A 71 14.73 -1.12 3.43
CA ALA A 71 15.33 -1.46 2.15
C ALA A 71 15.94 -0.23 1.48
N SER A 72 17.03 -0.45 0.75
CA SER A 72 17.76 0.59 0.02
C SER A 72 17.02 1.03 -1.23
N LEU A 73 17.10 2.33 -1.55
CA LEU A 73 16.63 2.91 -2.81
C LEU A 73 17.60 2.67 -3.98
N GLU A 74 18.81 2.22 -3.71
CA GLU A 74 19.91 2.13 -4.67
C GLU A 74 20.23 0.69 -5.10
N ARG A 75 19.41 -0.27 -4.68
CA ARG A 75 19.58 -1.69 -5.02
C ARG A 75 18.24 -2.28 -5.47
N LYS A 76 18.29 -3.12 -6.49
CA LYS A 76 17.13 -3.91 -6.92
C LYS A 76 16.79 -4.96 -5.86
N PHE A 77 15.52 -5.31 -5.77
CA PHE A 77 15.11 -6.46 -4.96
C PHE A 77 15.42 -7.75 -5.70
N LYS A 78 15.87 -8.76 -4.96
CA LYS A 78 15.93 -10.16 -5.41
C LYS A 78 14.88 -10.96 -4.65
N CYS A 79 14.08 -11.75 -5.36
CA CYS A 79 13.05 -12.61 -4.83
C CYS A 79 13.48 -14.06 -5.01
N ILE A 80 13.52 -14.82 -3.91
CA ILE A 80 13.78 -16.26 -3.93
C ILE A 80 12.48 -16.94 -3.57
N VAL A 81 11.90 -17.65 -4.53
CA VAL A 81 10.60 -18.31 -4.38
C VAL A 81 10.83 -19.79 -4.06
N THR A 82 10.10 -20.29 -3.06
CA THR A 82 10.04 -21.71 -2.71
C THR A 82 8.64 -22.23 -2.95
N ARG A 83 8.51 -23.29 -3.76
CA ARG A 83 7.25 -24.01 -4.01
C ARG A 83 6.93 -24.86 -2.79
N THR A 84 5.93 -24.46 -2.02
CA THR A 84 5.51 -25.19 -0.81
C THR A 84 4.48 -26.26 -1.15
N ARG A 85 3.56 -25.96 -2.06
CA ARG A 85 2.47 -26.86 -2.46
C ARG A 85 2.08 -26.59 -3.90
N ASP A 86 1.84 -27.67 -4.65
CA ASP A 86 1.25 -27.64 -5.98
C ASP A 86 0.22 -28.77 -6.08
N THR A 87 -1.02 -28.41 -6.36
CA THR A 87 -2.13 -29.34 -6.60
C THR A 87 -2.89 -28.88 -7.86
N ARG A 88 -3.95 -29.60 -8.24
CA ARG A 88 -4.80 -29.18 -9.36
C ARG A 88 -5.45 -27.80 -9.13
N THR A 89 -5.85 -27.52 -7.89
CA THR A 89 -6.67 -26.35 -7.55
C THR A 89 -5.95 -25.32 -6.70
N PHE A 90 -4.92 -25.69 -5.95
CA PHE A 90 -4.20 -24.79 -5.06
C PHE A 90 -2.69 -24.84 -5.27
N ALA A 91 -2.06 -23.68 -5.15
CA ALA A 91 -0.61 -23.54 -5.09
C ALA A 91 -0.21 -22.60 -3.96
N THR A 92 0.88 -22.90 -3.25
CA THR A 92 1.43 -22.06 -2.19
C THR A 92 2.90 -21.77 -2.47
N ARG A 93 3.28 -20.50 -2.33
CA ARG A 93 4.64 -20.00 -2.53
C ARG A 93 5.13 -19.25 -1.31
N ARG A 94 6.34 -19.55 -0.86
CA ARG A 94 7.08 -18.69 0.09
C ARG A 94 8.07 -17.85 -0.68
N VAL A 95 8.13 -16.55 -0.40
CA VAL A 95 9.02 -15.63 -1.09
C VAL A 95 9.87 -14.88 -0.08
N ARG A 96 11.18 -14.99 -0.23
CA ARG A 96 12.14 -14.16 0.51
C ARG A 96 12.62 -13.04 -0.39
N VAL A 97 12.45 -11.79 0.06
CA VAL A 97 12.90 -10.59 -0.65
C VAL A 97 14.21 -10.12 -0.04
N THR A 98 15.27 -10.05 -0.83
CA THR A 98 16.62 -9.69 -0.40
C THR A 98 17.18 -8.50 -1.19
N GLN A 99 18.17 -7.83 -0.60
CA GLN A 99 19.05 -6.88 -1.28
C GLN A 99 20.49 -7.14 -0.84
N LEU A 100 21.44 -6.83 -1.72
CA LEU A 100 22.85 -6.74 -1.33
C LEU A 100 23.05 -5.51 -0.44
N GLN A 101 23.71 -5.71 0.69
CA GLN A 101 24.06 -4.66 1.64
C GLN A 101 25.57 -4.67 1.88
N ARG A 102 26.19 -3.50 1.67
CA ARG A 102 27.59 -3.27 2.01
C ARG A 102 27.76 -3.24 3.52
N GLN A 103 28.72 -4.03 4.00
CA GLN A 103 29.11 -4.16 5.40
C GLN A 103 30.21 -3.13 5.74
N PRO A 104 30.46 -2.86 7.04
CA PRO A 104 31.53 -1.95 7.46
C PRO A 104 32.93 -2.36 6.99
N ASP A 105 33.17 -3.66 6.81
CA ASP A 105 34.42 -4.23 6.29
C ASP A 105 34.56 -4.11 4.75
N GLY A 106 33.58 -3.50 4.08
CA GLY A 106 33.55 -3.32 2.64
C GLY A 106 32.98 -4.50 1.85
N SER A 107 32.74 -5.66 2.47
CA SER A 107 32.09 -6.82 1.84
C SER A 107 30.61 -6.53 1.54
N GLU A 108 30.01 -7.25 0.59
CA GLU A 108 28.56 -7.24 0.38
C GLU A 108 27.93 -8.56 0.84
N ARG A 109 26.79 -8.47 1.52
CA ARG A 109 26.00 -9.63 1.95
C ARG A 109 24.55 -9.48 1.54
N GLU A 110 23.91 -10.59 1.15
CA GLU A 110 22.46 -10.59 0.98
C GLU A 110 21.79 -10.43 2.34
N ARG A 111 20.94 -9.40 2.47
CA ARG A 111 20.08 -9.18 3.63
C ARG A 111 18.63 -9.36 3.23
N THR A 112 17.87 -10.07 4.06
CA THR A 112 16.42 -10.20 3.90
C THR A 112 15.73 -8.89 4.32
N CYS A 113 14.95 -8.33 3.41
CA CYS A 113 14.13 -7.14 3.62
C CYS A 113 12.71 -7.50 4.05
N ALA A 114 12.13 -8.56 3.46
CA ALA A 114 10.79 -9.05 3.76
C ALA A 114 10.69 -10.55 3.45
N GLU A 115 9.75 -11.24 4.10
CA GLU A 115 9.34 -12.61 3.75
C GLU A 115 7.81 -12.69 3.73
N LEU A 116 7.27 -13.39 2.74
CA LEU A 116 5.82 -13.60 2.62
C LEU A 116 5.46 -15.01 2.16
N ILE A 117 4.21 -15.38 2.39
CA ILE A 117 3.55 -16.55 1.83
C ILE A 117 2.42 -16.04 0.94
N ALA A 118 2.35 -16.53 -0.30
CA ALA A 118 1.30 -16.25 -1.26
C ALA A 118 0.59 -17.54 -1.64
N ASP A 119 -0.73 -17.55 -1.49
CA ASP A 119 -1.59 -18.67 -1.86
C ASP A 119 -2.42 -18.33 -3.08
N PHE A 120 -2.53 -19.32 -3.97
CA PHE A 120 -3.21 -19.23 -5.24
C PHE A 120 -4.26 -20.32 -5.36
N HIS A 121 -5.37 -19.98 -6.01
CA HIS A 121 -6.49 -20.85 -6.29
C HIS A 121 -6.74 -20.86 -7.80
N ALA A 122 -6.93 -22.04 -8.39
CA ALA A 122 -7.36 -22.15 -9.77
C ALA A 122 -8.68 -21.40 -9.95
N SER A 123 -8.73 -20.50 -10.93
CA SER A 123 -9.96 -19.83 -11.34
C SER A 123 -10.84 -20.85 -12.02
N GLU A 124 -11.67 -21.55 -11.25
CA GLU A 124 -12.69 -22.45 -11.76
C GLU A 124 -13.88 -21.61 -12.25
N ALA A 125 -14.39 -21.93 -13.43
CA ALA A 125 -15.49 -21.23 -14.07
C ALA A 125 -16.83 -21.71 -13.48
N GLU A 126 -17.01 -21.79 -12.15
CA GLU A 126 -18.23 -22.39 -11.61
C GLU A 126 -18.63 -21.89 -10.20
N GLU A 127 -19.94 -21.68 -10.09
CA GLU A 127 -20.84 -21.44 -8.96
C GLU A 127 -20.26 -20.91 -7.63
N THR A 128 -20.43 -19.61 -7.41
CA THR A 128 -20.34 -19.03 -6.07
C THR A 128 -21.59 -19.40 -5.27
N LEU A 129 -21.44 -20.25 -4.24
CA LEU A 129 -22.54 -20.64 -3.35
C LEU A 129 -23.21 -19.42 -2.69
N MET A 130 -22.43 -18.44 -2.24
CA MET A 130 -22.91 -17.21 -1.62
C MET A 130 -21.99 -16.03 -1.96
N THR A 131 -22.59 -14.90 -2.35
CA THR A 131 -21.86 -13.65 -2.58
C THR A 131 -22.36 -12.58 -1.62
N TYR A 132 -21.50 -12.12 -0.70
CA TYR A 132 -21.79 -11.00 0.19
C TYR A 132 -20.50 -10.28 0.59
N ALA A 133 -20.61 -9.03 1.01
CA ALA A 133 -19.53 -8.25 1.58
C ALA A 133 -20.09 -7.21 2.54
N ALA A 134 -19.26 -6.75 3.48
CA ALA A 134 -19.59 -5.55 4.25
C ALA A 134 -19.53 -4.31 3.32
N PRO A 135 -20.43 -3.34 3.48
CA PRO A 135 -20.33 -2.06 2.77
C PRO A 135 -19.12 -1.25 3.29
N PRO A 136 -18.79 -0.11 2.65
CA PRO A 136 -17.89 0.89 3.23
C PRO A 136 -18.30 1.29 4.65
N TRP A 137 -17.32 1.64 5.49
CA TRP A 137 -17.56 2.04 6.88
C TRP A 137 -18.28 3.39 6.97
N GLN A 138 -18.01 4.32 6.06
CA GLN A 138 -18.70 5.61 6.01
C GLN A 138 -20.21 5.44 5.76
N PRO A 139 -21.08 5.87 6.69
CA PRO A 139 -22.53 5.83 6.48
C PRO A 139 -22.94 6.64 5.25
N GLY A 140 -23.77 6.06 4.39
CA GLY A 140 -24.16 6.68 3.11
C GLY A 140 -23.12 6.58 1.99
N GLY A 141 -21.95 5.97 2.26
CA GLY A 141 -20.88 5.79 1.29
C GLY A 141 -20.10 7.07 0.99
N TYR A 142 -19.41 7.08 -0.16
CA TYR A 142 -18.61 8.20 -0.62
C TYR A 142 -19.08 8.69 -1.99
N ALA A 143 -18.85 9.97 -2.27
CA ALA A 143 -19.11 10.54 -3.58
C ALA A 143 -18.31 9.81 -4.69
N PRO A 144 -18.84 9.72 -5.92
CA PRO A 144 -18.16 9.08 -7.02
C PRO A 144 -16.86 9.81 -7.41
N PRO A 145 -15.96 9.19 -8.21
CA PRO A 145 -14.66 9.76 -8.52
C PRO A 145 -14.72 11.08 -9.30
N HIS A 146 -15.76 11.31 -10.12
CA HIS A 146 -15.92 12.54 -10.89
C HIS A 146 -16.34 13.76 -10.05
N ASP A 147 -16.99 13.52 -8.91
CA ASP A 147 -17.38 14.55 -7.93
C ASP A 147 -16.32 14.76 -6.84
N SER A 148 -15.31 13.88 -6.81
CA SER A 148 -14.24 13.90 -5.81
C SER A 148 -13.06 14.75 -6.30
N PRO A 149 -12.50 15.66 -5.47
CA PRO A 149 -11.41 16.54 -5.87
C PRO A 149 -10.08 15.80 -6.09
N SER A 150 -9.21 16.39 -6.91
CA SER A 150 -7.80 15.96 -6.99
C SER A 150 -7.02 16.40 -5.75
N ARG A 151 -5.82 15.82 -5.53
CA ARG A 151 -4.87 16.30 -4.51
C ARG A 151 -4.58 17.79 -4.67
N GLN A 152 -4.35 18.23 -5.91
CA GLN A 152 -4.01 19.63 -6.20
C GLN A 152 -5.17 20.57 -5.86
N THR A 153 -6.40 20.21 -6.25
CA THR A 153 -7.60 20.98 -5.94
C THR A 153 -7.77 21.16 -4.42
N LEU A 154 -7.69 20.08 -3.64
CA LEU A 154 -7.76 20.16 -2.18
C LEU A 154 -6.63 21.00 -1.59
N SER A 155 -5.41 20.84 -2.11
CA SER A 155 -4.26 21.61 -1.67
C SER A 155 -4.47 23.12 -1.88
N ASP A 156 -4.98 23.52 -3.04
CA ASP A 156 -5.24 24.92 -3.38
C ASP A 156 -6.40 25.51 -2.55
N GLU A 157 -7.42 24.70 -2.22
CA GLU A 157 -8.48 25.07 -1.29
C GLU A 157 -7.95 25.33 0.11
N LEU A 158 -7.16 24.41 0.66
CA LEU A 158 -6.58 24.52 2.02
C LEU A 158 -5.61 25.70 2.13
N VAL A 159 -4.81 25.96 1.10
CA VAL A 159 -3.90 27.13 1.06
C VAL A 159 -4.71 28.42 1.01
N ARG A 160 -5.74 28.51 0.15
CA ARG A 160 -6.61 29.70 0.08
C ARG A 160 -7.36 29.96 1.37
N ALA A 161 -7.75 28.91 2.08
CA ALA A 161 -8.41 28.99 3.37
C ALA A 161 -7.45 29.34 4.54
N GLY A 162 -6.13 29.46 4.29
CA GLY A 162 -5.13 29.70 5.34
C GLY A 162 -4.92 28.51 6.27
N GLN A 163 -5.36 27.31 5.88
CA GLN A 163 -5.28 26.08 6.66
C GLN A 163 -4.02 25.26 6.36
N MET A 164 -3.31 25.59 5.28
CA MET A 164 -2.05 24.98 4.90
C MET A 164 -1.09 26.00 4.30
N GLU A 165 0.18 25.96 4.72
CA GLU A 165 1.24 26.77 4.13
C GLU A 165 1.60 26.29 2.72
N PRO A 166 1.82 27.19 1.73
CA PRO A 166 2.22 26.80 0.37
C PRO A 166 3.50 25.93 0.33
N LYS A 167 4.44 26.17 1.24
CA LYS A 167 5.66 25.37 1.35
C LYS A 167 5.36 23.93 1.79
N LEU A 168 4.42 23.76 2.72
CA LEU A 168 3.99 22.43 3.17
C LEU A 168 3.24 21.70 2.04
N ALA A 169 2.38 22.40 1.30
CA ALA A 169 1.70 21.88 0.12
C ALA A 169 2.69 21.32 -0.92
N GLY A 170 3.73 22.11 -1.26
CA GLY A 170 4.77 21.69 -2.19
C GLY A 170 5.59 20.49 -1.68
N ALA A 171 5.94 20.46 -0.39
CA ALA A 171 6.66 19.34 0.22
C ALA A 171 5.81 18.05 0.21
N PHE A 172 4.51 18.15 0.50
CA PHE A 172 3.58 17.04 0.43
C PHE A 172 3.45 16.49 -1.00
N ALA A 173 3.27 17.38 -1.99
CA ALA A 173 3.22 16.99 -3.40
C ALA A 173 4.49 16.23 -3.83
N ALA A 174 5.67 16.68 -3.41
CA ALA A 174 6.93 15.99 -3.69
C ALA A 174 6.99 14.60 -3.02
N MET A 175 6.61 14.51 -1.74
CA MET A 175 6.65 13.27 -0.95
C MET A 175 5.73 12.16 -1.52
N PHE A 176 4.59 12.54 -2.11
CA PHE A 176 3.60 11.62 -2.65
C PHE A 176 3.52 11.62 -4.18
N SER A 177 4.49 12.26 -4.86
CA SER A 177 4.57 12.33 -6.33
C SER A 177 4.51 10.97 -7.03
N ALA A 178 4.96 9.90 -6.35
CA ALA A 178 4.85 8.54 -6.85
C ALA A 178 3.40 8.06 -7.02
N GLN A 179 2.49 8.42 -6.11
CA GLN A 179 1.07 8.03 -6.23
C GLN A 179 0.47 8.64 -7.48
N GLU A 180 0.66 9.96 -7.67
CA GLU A 180 0.14 10.64 -8.86
C GLU A 180 0.84 10.13 -10.12
N ARG A 181 2.12 9.77 -10.09
CA ARG A 181 2.84 9.20 -11.24
C ARG A 181 2.18 7.92 -11.77
N PHE A 182 1.69 7.06 -10.89
CA PHE A 182 1.17 5.75 -11.27
C PHE A 182 -0.35 5.68 -11.29
N PHE A 183 -1.03 6.57 -10.58
CA PHE A 183 -2.48 6.55 -10.41
C PHE A 183 -3.10 7.93 -10.65
N ASP A 184 -4.28 7.94 -11.27
CA ASP A 184 -5.26 9.00 -11.08
C ASP A 184 -5.85 8.85 -9.68
N LEU A 185 -5.87 9.93 -8.91
CA LEU A 185 -6.26 9.94 -7.50
C LEU A 185 -7.34 10.99 -7.23
N ARG A 186 -8.43 10.58 -6.59
CA ARG A 186 -9.52 11.50 -6.16
C ARG A 186 -9.84 11.29 -4.69
N PHE A 187 -9.86 12.36 -3.91
CA PHE A 187 -10.02 12.29 -2.46
C PHE A 187 -11.49 12.43 -2.07
N CYS A 188 -11.98 11.53 -1.21
CA CYS A 188 -13.37 11.59 -0.78
C CYS A 188 -13.52 12.57 0.39
N ARG A 189 -14.29 13.66 0.20
CA ARG A 189 -14.44 14.73 1.21
C ARG A 189 -15.04 14.25 2.53
N ALA A 190 -15.84 13.18 2.52
CA ALA A 190 -16.38 12.60 3.74
C ALA A 190 -15.33 11.88 4.60
N GLY A 191 -14.09 11.67 4.10
CA GLY A 191 -12.99 11.08 4.85
C GLY A 191 -12.00 12.12 5.38
N MET A 192 -11.28 11.80 6.46
CA MET A 192 -10.25 12.66 7.09
C MET A 192 -9.27 13.25 6.06
N SER A 193 -8.69 12.39 5.23
CA SER A 193 -7.70 12.79 4.21
C SER A 193 -8.30 13.62 3.08
N GLY A 194 -9.61 13.54 2.82
CA GLY A 194 -10.30 14.42 1.88
C GLY A 194 -10.61 15.81 2.45
N GLN A 195 -10.38 16.02 3.75
CA GLN A 195 -10.57 17.30 4.44
C GLN A 195 -9.22 17.93 4.83
N ASN A 196 -8.23 17.13 5.24
CA ASN A 196 -6.95 17.64 5.75
C ASN A 196 -5.70 17.17 4.98
N LEU A 197 -5.85 16.35 3.92
CA LEU A 197 -4.75 15.72 3.17
C LEU A 197 -3.76 14.88 4.02
N GLY A 198 -4.07 14.66 5.30
CA GLY A 198 -3.15 14.07 6.29
C GLY A 198 -1.97 14.94 6.69
N VAL A 199 -1.92 16.20 6.24
CA VAL A 199 -0.81 17.13 6.56
C VAL A 199 -1.27 18.49 7.06
N ALA A 200 -2.49 18.90 6.77
CA ALA A 200 -3.07 20.16 7.26
C ALA A 200 -3.66 19.95 8.68
N LYS A 201 -2.77 19.68 9.65
CA LYS A 201 -3.07 19.27 11.03
C LYS A 201 -4.04 20.16 11.82
N ARG A 202 -4.20 21.41 11.42
CA ARG A 202 -5.08 22.37 12.11
C ARG A 202 -6.45 22.50 11.45
N THR A 203 -6.68 21.75 10.37
CA THR A 203 -7.93 21.78 9.63
C THR A 203 -8.96 20.95 10.41
N PRO A 204 -10.04 21.55 10.92
CA PRO A 204 -11.10 20.77 11.55
C PRO A 204 -11.74 19.83 10.54
N THR A 205 -12.22 18.69 11.01
CA THR A 205 -12.97 17.73 10.19
C THR A 205 -14.34 17.45 10.77
N ASP A 206 -15.26 17.00 9.92
CA ASP A 206 -16.58 16.52 10.35
C ASP A 206 -16.51 15.22 11.19
N GLN A 207 -15.36 14.56 11.25
CA GLN A 207 -15.13 13.34 12.03
C GLN A 207 -14.43 13.60 13.37
N ASP A 208 -14.11 14.86 13.73
CA ASP A 208 -13.37 15.18 14.96
C ASP A 208 -14.11 14.75 16.23
N ALA A 209 -15.46 14.72 16.19
CA ALA A 209 -16.29 14.23 17.29
C ALA A 209 -16.28 12.69 17.43
N LEU A 210 -15.85 11.97 16.39
CA LEU A 210 -15.76 10.51 16.42
C LEU A 210 -14.49 10.08 17.17
N PRO A 211 -14.52 8.95 17.91
CA PRO A 211 -13.30 8.35 18.41
C PRO A 211 -12.41 7.93 17.22
N ILE A 212 -11.09 7.96 17.40
CA ILE A 212 -10.11 7.64 16.34
C ILE A 212 -10.47 6.34 15.58
N PRO A 213 -10.87 5.23 16.25
CA PRO A 213 -11.19 3.99 15.54
C PRO A 213 -12.51 3.99 14.75
N ALA A 214 -13.27 5.07 14.80
CA ALA A 214 -14.45 5.29 13.97
C ALA A 214 -14.21 6.29 12.83
N ARG A 215 -12.99 6.86 12.75
CA ARG A 215 -12.62 7.79 11.69
C ARG A 215 -12.20 7.03 10.43
N THR A 216 -12.53 7.55 9.25
CA THR A 216 -12.26 6.92 7.96
C THR A 216 -11.49 7.86 7.04
N SER A 217 -10.64 7.29 6.19
CA SER A 217 -9.98 7.97 5.09
C SER A 217 -10.25 7.20 3.80
N ALA A 218 -10.70 7.87 2.75
CA ALA A 218 -10.98 7.21 1.48
C ALA A 218 -10.56 8.02 0.26
N GLU A 219 -10.04 7.32 -0.73
CA GLU A 219 -9.70 7.88 -2.03
C GLU A 219 -10.02 6.89 -3.15
N TRP A 220 -10.42 7.43 -4.31
CA TRP A 220 -10.54 6.68 -5.54
C TRP A 220 -9.19 6.59 -6.26
N TYR A 221 -8.86 5.39 -6.72
CA TYR A 221 -7.65 5.08 -7.46
C TYR A 221 -7.99 4.45 -8.80
N ARG A 222 -7.23 4.84 -9.82
CA ARG A 222 -7.19 4.18 -11.13
C ARG A 222 -5.78 4.30 -11.68
N VAL A 223 -5.22 3.26 -12.29
CA VAL A 223 -3.92 3.34 -12.96
C VAL A 223 -3.96 4.47 -13.98
N ARG A 224 -2.93 5.32 -13.95
CA ARG A 224 -2.84 6.50 -14.82
C ARG A 224 -3.00 6.10 -16.28
N GLY A 225 -3.90 6.79 -16.98
CA GLY A 225 -4.25 6.50 -18.37
C GLY A 225 -5.25 5.36 -18.56
N GLY A 226 -5.82 4.80 -17.48
CA GLY A 226 -6.90 3.80 -17.54
C GLY A 226 -6.47 2.46 -18.14
N ARG A 227 -5.18 2.12 -18.06
CA ARG A 227 -4.62 0.89 -18.64
C ARG A 227 -3.90 0.10 -17.56
N SER A 228 -4.61 -0.87 -17.00
CA SER A 228 -4.03 -1.83 -16.07
C SER A 228 -2.93 -2.67 -16.73
N PRO A 229 -1.97 -3.19 -15.96
CA PRO A 229 -1.03 -4.20 -16.46
C PRO A 229 -1.75 -5.36 -17.17
N ARG A 230 -1.09 -5.98 -18.14
CA ARG A 230 -1.71 -7.03 -18.97
C ARG A 230 -1.63 -8.41 -18.32
N ASP A 231 -0.54 -8.68 -17.61
CA ASP A 231 -0.31 -9.94 -16.92
C ASP A 231 -1.03 -9.95 -15.57
N HIS A 232 -1.66 -11.07 -15.22
CA HIS A 232 -2.38 -11.18 -13.94
C HIS A 232 -1.47 -11.07 -12.71
N GLY A 233 -0.22 -11.54 -12.81
CA GLY A 233 0.79 -11.37 -11.78
C GLY A 233 1.14 -9.90 -11.58
N GLU A 234 1.31 -9.14 -12.67
CA GLU A 234 1.50 -7.69 -12.61
C GLU A 234 0.29 -6.95 -12.03
N ARG A 235 -0.95 -7.34 -12.39
CA ARG A 235 -2.18 -6.75 -11.82
C ARG A 235 -2.23 -6.94 -10.31
N SER A 236 -2.04 -8.18 -9.85
CA SER A 236 -2.02 -8.51 -8.43
C SER A 236 -0.90 -7.80 -7.67
N ALA A 237 0.26 -7.65 -8.29
CA ALA A 237 1.37 -6.89 -7.74
C ALA A 237 1.09 -5.38 -7.66
N ALA A 238 0.42 -4.81 -8.66
CA ALA A 238 -0.01 -3.41 -8.64
C ALA A 238 -1.05 -3.14 -7.53
N VAL A 239 -1.98 -4.08 -7.30
CA VAL A 239 -2.89 -4.04 -6.15
C VAL A 239 -2.12 -4.10 -4.84
N ALA A 240 -1.18 -5.03 -4.69
CA ALA A 240 -0.38 -5.15 -3.48
C ALA A 240 0.43 -3.87 -3.20
N PHE A 241 0.98 -3.23 -4.23
CA PHE A 241 1.64 -1.93 -4.14
C PHE A 241 0.69 -0.85 -3.62
N LEU A 242 -0.53 -0.77 -4.15
CA LEU A 242 -1.54 0.22 -3.76
C LEU A 242 -1.99 0.01 -2.30
N MET A 243 -2.28 -1.23 -1.92
CA MET A 243 -2.92 -1.55 -0.64
C MET A 243 -2.04 -1.29 0.58
N ASP A 244 -0.71 -1.35 0.46
CA ASP A 244 0.23 -1.01 1.54
C ASP A 244 0.27 0.50 1.86
N GLY A 245 -0.36 1.33 1.01
CA GLY A 245 -0.18 2.78 1.05
C GLY A 245 -0.75 3.46 2.29
N GLY A 246 0.13 3.87 3.21
CA GLY A 246 -0.20 4.78 4.32
C GLY A 246 -0.92 4.15 5.52
N LEU A 247 -1.02 2.82 5.60
CA LEU A 247 -1.66 2.15 6.75
C LEU A 247 -0.91 2.36 8.07
N SER A 248 0.42 2.35 8.03
CA SER A 248 1.27 2.59 9.20
C SER A 248 1.15 4.01 9.77
N PHE A 249 0.87 5.00 8.91
CA PHE A 249 0.75 6.41 9.29
C PHE A 249 -0.68 6.86 9.55
N LEU A 250 -1.66 6.03 9.22
CA LEU A 250 -3.08 6.34 9.35
C LEU A 250 -3.49 6.83 10.76
N PRO A 251 -3.01 6.25 11.87
CA PRO A 251 -3.34 6.77 13.19
C PRO A 251 -2.91 8.22 13.41
N LEU A 252 -1.80 8.64 12.80
CA LEU A 252 -1.36 10.05 12.90
C LEU A 252 -2.32 10.96 12.15
N VAL A 253 -2.63 10.60 10.90
CA VAL A 253 -3.59 11.34 10.06
C VAL A 253 -4.96 11.46 10.74
N HIS A 254 -5.40 10.38 11.38
CA HIS A 254 -6.67 10.32 12.11
C HIS A 254 -6.65 11.04 13.45
N ASP A 255 -5.50 11.52 13.93
CA ASP A 255 -5.37 12.26 15.19
C ASP A 255 -4.73 13.65 15.01
N HIS A 256 -4.78 14.20 13.79
CA HIS A 256 -4.19 15.50 13.45
C HIS A 256 -2.68 15.61 13.71
N LEU A 257 -1.98 14.48 13.63
CA LEU A 257 -0.52 14.37 13.74
C LEU A 257 0.11 14.13 12.36
N GLY A 258 1.41 14.39 12.27
CA GLY A 258 2.21 14.18 11.07
C GLY A 258 3.50 13.41 11.35
N PHE A 259 4.28 13.20 10.31
CA PHE A 259 5.49 12.36 10.34
C PHE A 259 6.49 12.76 11.44
N GLU A 260 6.58 14.05 11.75
CA GLU A 260 7.50 14.60 12.73
C GLU A 260 7.06 14.40 14.19
N ASP A 261 5.78 14.06 14.42
CA ASP A 261 5.25 13.86 15.78
C ASP A 261 5.57 12.48 16.36
N ALA A 262 6.07 11.58 15.51
CA ALA A 262 6.40 10.21 15.89
C ALA A 262 7.90 9.93 15.76
N GLY A 263 8.46 9.24 16.75
CA GLY A 263 9.87 8.85 16.75
C GLY A 263 10.18 7.69 15.80
N ALA A 264 9.21 6.78 15.61
CA ALA A 264 9.29 5.73 14.60
C ALA A 264 7.89 5.29 14.18
N VAL A 265 7.67 5.27 12.87
CA VAL A 265 6.45 4.74 12.25
C VAL A 265 6.82 3.97 11.00
N SER A 266 6.48 2.69 10.99
CA SER A 266 6.79 1.78 9.90
C SER A 266 5.98 0.50 10.05
N SER A 267 5.66 -0.12 8.93
CA SER A 267 5.01 -1.42 8.84
C SER A 267 5.86 -2.53 9.48
N LEU A 268 5.22 -3.46 10.20
CA LEU A 268 5.84 -4.68 10.74
C LEU A 268 5.41 -5.91 9.95
N ASP A 269 4.10 -6.11 9.81
CA ASP A 269 3.49 -7.22 9.09
C ASP A 269 2.42 -6.74 8.11
N PHE A 270 1.88 -7.68 7.35
CA PHE A 270 0.71 -7.45 6.51
C PHE A 270 -0.04 -8.74 6.23
N ALA A 271 -1.35 -8.60 6.02
CA ALA A 271 -2.21 -9.64 5.47
C ALA A 271 -3.11 -9.03 4.40
N LEU A 272 -2.93 -9.45 3.16
CA LEU A 272 -3.68 -9.05 1.98
C LEU A 272 -4.59 -10.22 1.54
N ARG A 273 -5.85 -9.93 1.24
CA ARG A 273 -6.86 -10.89 0.81
C ARG A 273 -7.53 -10.39 -0.46
N PHE A 274 -7.62 -11.25 -1.47
CA PHE A 274 -8.36 -10.98 -2.69
C PHE A 274 -9.65 -11.80 -2.66
N PHE A 275 -10.78 -11.14 -2.89
CA PHE A 275 -12.10 -11.76 -2.92
C PHE A 275 -12.59 -12.01 -4.35
N VAL A 276 -11.84 -11.52 -5.34
CA VAL A 276 -12.07 -11.74 -6.76
C VAL A 276 -10.79 -12.26 -7.42
N PRO A 277 -10.90 -13.09 -8.47
CA PRO A 277 -9.74 -13.70 -9.13
C PRO A 277 -8.89 -12.69 -9.90
N ASP A 278 -9.43 -11.53 -10.27
CA ASP A 278 -8.68 -10.48 -10.93
C ASP A 278 -9.24 -9.11 -10.59
N VAL A 279 -8.35 -8.12 -10.45
CA VAL A 279 -8.70 -6.74 -10.11
C VAL A 279 -8.16 -5.84 -11.22
N ASP A 280 -9.06 -5.21 -11.96
CA ASP A 280 -8.68 -4.31 -13.04
C ASP A 280 -8.53 -2.88 -12.54
N LEU A 281 -7.34 -2.52 -12.06
CA LEU A 281 -7.05 -1.14 -11.66
C LEU A 281 -7.06 -0.14 -12.84
N GLY A 282 -7.35 -0.55 -14.08
CA GLY A 282 -7.69 0.33 -15.19
C GLY A 282 -9.05 1.00 -15.01
N GLU A 283 -9.91 0.42 -14.17
CA GLU A 283 -11.17 0.99 -13.70
C GLU A 283 -10.99 1.68 -12.34
N TRP A 284 -11.93 2.55 -11.97
CA TRP A 284 -11.88 3.21 -10.67
C TRP A 284 -12.17 2.24 -9.53
N HIS A 285 -11.39 2.36 -8.47
CA HIS A 285 -11.58 1.60 -7.25
C HIS A 285 -11.56 2.53 -6.04
N LEU A 286 -12.57 2.42 -5.18
CA LEU A 286 -12.63 3.16 -3.92
C LEU A 286 -11.77 2.41 -2.90
N ARG A 287 -10.75 3.06 -2.37
CA ARG A 287 -9.95 2.55 -1.26
C ARG A 287 -10.30 3.29 0.01
N GLU A 288 -10.87 2.59 0.97
CA GLU A 288 -11.18 3.08 2.31
C GLU A 288 -10.19 2.51 3.34
N ARG A 289 -9.91 3.27 4.40
CA ARG A 289 -8.96 2.92 5.46
C ARG A 289 -9.45 3.37 6.83
N ILE A 290 -9.17 2.54 7.83
CA ILE A 290 -9.46 2.77 9.25
C ILE A 290 -8.32 2.26 10.13
N THR A 291 -8.17 2.82 11.33
CA THR A 291 -7.29 2.27 12.37
C THR A 291 -8.12 1.70 13.50
N HIS A 292 -7.75 0.53 14.02
CA HIS A 292 -8.58 -0.22 14.97
C HIS A 292 -8.06 -0.12 16.40
N ALA A 293 -6.75 -0.17 16.58
CA ALA A 293 -6.13 -0.18 17.90
C ALA A 293 -4.70 0.38 17.85
N ALA A 294 -4.29 1.02 18.93
CA ALA A 294 -2.91 1.45 19.15
C ALA A 294 -2.53 1.29 20.62
N GLY A 295 -1.27 0.93 20.88
CA GLY A 295 -0.76 0.71 22.22
C GLY A 295 0.61 0.05 22.20
N VAL A 296 1.35 0.16 23.31
CA VAL A 296 2.68 -0.48 23.50
C VAL A 296 3.65 -0.22 22.33
N GLY A 297 3.58 0.98 21.76
CA GLY A 297 4.45 1.39 20.66
C GLY A 297 4.08 0.82 19.28
N ARG A 298 2.82 0.39 19.10
CA ARG A 298 2.29 -0.21 17.88
C ARG A 298 0.89 0.29 17.53
N SER A 299 0.49 0.10 16.28
CA SER A 299 -0.86 0.32 15.77
C SER A 299 -1.31 -0.81 14.84
N TYR A 300 -2.62 -0.98 14.70
CA TYR A 300 -3.26 -1.93 13.79
C TYR A 300 -4.28 -1.20 12.93
N SER A 301 -4.15 -1.31 11.61
CA SER A 301 -4.98 -0.61 10.63
C SER A 301 -5.43 -1.53 9.50
N GLU A 302 -6.55 -1.20 8.87
CA GLU A 302 -7.15 -1.94 7.76
C GLU A 302 -7.44 -1.02 6.57
N SER A 303 -7.25 -1.54 5.37
CA SER A 303 -7.71 -0.96 4.11
C SER A 303 -8.64 -1.92 3.39
N ARG A 304 -9.69 -1.39 2.78
CA ARG A 304 -10.61 -2.11 1.90
C ARG A 304 -10.65 -1.44 0.53
N LEU A 305 -10.72 -2.25 -0.51
CA LEU A 305 -10.81 -1.81 -1.90
C LEU A 305 -12.13 -2.29 -2.49
N PHE A 306 -12.90 -1.36 -3.04
CA PHE A 306 -14.17 -1.62 -3.69
C PHE A 306 -14.10 -1.25 -5.16
N ASP A 307 -14.76 -2.00 -6.04
CA ASP A 307 -14.95 -1.61 -7.44
C ASP A 307 -16.05 -0.54 -7.60
N GLU A 308 -16.25 0.02 -8.80
CA GLU A 308 -17.30 1.03 -9.06
C GLU A 308 -18.73 0.54 -8.79
N ARG A 309 -18.92 -0.78 -8.70
CA ARG A 309 -20.21 -1.41 -8.36
C ARG A 309 -20.39 -1.58 -6.85
N GLY A 310 -19.41 -1.14 -6.05
CA GLY A 310 -19.43 -1.26 -4.60
C GLY A 310 -19.10 -2.66 -4.07
N ARG A 311 -18.56 -3.56 -4.90
CA ARG A 311 -18.14 -4.90 -4.43
C ARG A 311 -16.77 -4.79 -3.76
N LEU A 312 -16.64 -5.36 -2.56
CA LEU A 312 -15.34 -5.51 -1.89
C LEU A 312 -14.48 -6.51 -2.67
N VAL A 313 -13.40 -6.03 -3.28
CA VAL A 313 -12.50 -6.86 -4.11
C VAL A 313 -11.25 -7.27 -3.36
N VAL A 314 -10.75 -6.43 -2.44
CA VAL A 314 -9.49 -6.66 -1.72
C VAL A 314 -9.56 -6.06 -0.31
N SER A 315 -8.94 -6.72 0.67
CA SER A 315 -8.66 -6.11 1.98
C SER A 315 -7.21 -6.30 2.37
N MET A 316 -6.63 -5.34 3.07
CA MET A 316 -5.30 -5.44 3.67
C MET A 316 -5.31 -4.97 5.13
N THR A 317 -4.72 -5.75 6.02
CA THR A 317 -4.45 -5.34 7.40
C THR A 317 -2.95 -5.25 7.65
N GLN A 318 -2.54 -4.39 8.57
CA GLN A 318 -1.13 -4.20 8.91
C GLN A 318 -0.98 -3.82 10.38
N GLN A 319 -0.11 -4.54 11.09
CA GLN A 319 0.45 -4.06 12.35
C GLN A 319 1.71 -3.24 12.07
N SER A 320 1.84 -2.11 12.76
CA SER A 320 2.91 -1.15 12.55
C SER A 320 3.57 -0.75 13.86
N ILE A 321 4.82 -0.29 13.78
CA ILE A 321 5.47 0.49 14.82
C ILE A 321 4.78 1.86 14.87
N LEU A 322 4.47 2.33 16.08
CA LEU A 322 4.00 3.68 16.37
C LEU A 322 4.62 4.13 17.69
N ARG A 323 5.81 4.74 17.63
CA ARG A 323 6.55 5.15 18.83
C ARG A 323 6.56 6.67 18.97
N PRO A 324 6.46 7.19 20.22
CA PRO A 324 6.59 8.63 20.46
C PRO A 324 8.01 9.10 20.17
N LEU A 325 8.17 10.41 20.01
CA LEU A 325 9.50 11.04 20.01
C LEU A 325 10.29 10.67 21.29
N PRO A 326 11.62 10.51 21.18
CA PRO A 326 12.50 10.33 22.34
C PRO A 326 12.24 11.41 23.40
N LYS A 327 12.31 11.08 24.70
CA LYS A 327 11.99 12.01 25.80
C LYS A 327 12.69 13.38 25.71
N LYS A 328 13.91 13.45 25.16
CA LYS A 328 14.68 14.69 24.99
C LYS A 328 14.20 15.59 23.84
N ALA A 329 13.37 15.06 22.94
CA ALA A 329 12.89 15.73 21.73
C ALA A 329 11.39 16.07 21.78
N ARG A 330 10.73 15.88 22.93
CA ARG A 330 9.33 16.26 23.10
C ARG A 330 9.27 17.79 23.31
N PRO A 331 8.45 18.54 22.56
CA PRO A 331 8.14 19.92 22.94
C PRO A 331 7.59 19.93 24.37
N ALA A 332 8.01 20.90 25.18
CA ALA A 332 7.41 21.11 26.50
C ALA A 332 5.92 21.37 26.30
N LEU A 333 5.09 20.63 27.06
CA LEU A 333 3.65 20.81 27.12
C LEU A 333 3.29 22.21 27.60
#